data_AF-A0A2W5R8T1-F1
#
_entry.id   AF-A0A2W5R8T1-F1
#
_cell.length_a   1.000
_cell.length_b   1.000
_cell.length_c   1.000
_cell.angle_alpha   90.00
_cell.angle_beta   90.00
_cell.angle_gamma   90.00
#
_symmetry.space_group_name_H-M   'P 1'
#
loop_
_entity.id
_entity.type
_entity.pdbx_description
1 polymer ?
#
loop_
_entity_poly.entity_id
_entity_poly.type
_entity_poly.pdbx_seq_one_letter_code
_entity_poly.pdbx_strand_id
1 'polypeptide(L)'
;MTIIKAVLMPEQRPSRGLLSAVLLLLFVLAVSACTVRVGPDYDAALVQSFEKANEQAMVLFAKVDGGTSRNDFKAREDSYAGVIGAFGALKLATETRVHHPPPAWLKPAGAALDPSLDSERLAAIGYAFKRMKDEDAAHGLSASRVALDRADYESLYHQAITYEKRSQ
;
A
#
# COMPACT_ATOMS: atom_id res chain seq x y z
N MET A 1 -36.79 -75.88 14.93
CA MET A 1 -37.39 -75.04 15.98
C MET A 1 -36.38 -73.96 16.29
N THR A 2 -36.57 -72.76 15.73
CA THR A 2 -35.54 -71.71 15.60
C THR A 2 -35.86 -70.58 16.60
N ILE A 3 -34.95 -70.27 17.52
CA ILE A 3 -35.08 -69.14 18.44
C ILE A 3 -34.29 -67.96 17.86
N ILE A 4 -35.00 -66.90 17.49
CA ILE A 4 -34.43 -65.61 17.06
C ILE A 4 -33.90 -64.90 18.32
N LYS A 5 -32.59 -64.71 18.40
CA LYS A 5 -31.96 -63.85 19.40
C LYS A 5 -32.18 -62.40 18.99
N ALA A 6 -32.94 -61.66 19.78
CA ALA A 6 -33.07 -60.21 19.64
C ALA A 6 -31.70 -59.55 19.86
N VAL A 7 -31.19 -58.87 18.83
CA VAL A 7 -30.01 -58.01 18.92
C VAL A 7 -30.45 -56.70 19.57
N LEU A 8 -30.09 -56.51 20.84
CA LEU A 8 -30.24 -55.24 21.54
C LEU A 8 -29.14 -54.29 21.02
N MET A 9 -29.52 -53.23 20.29
CA MET A 9 -28.60 -52.14 19.95
C MET A 9 -28.42 -51.24 21.20
N PRO A 10 -27.18 -50.98 21.65
CA PRO A 10 -26.94 -50.04 22.73
C PRO A 10 -27.11 -48.60 22.25
N GLU A 11 -28.02 -47.87 22.88
CA GLU A 11 -28.22 -46.43 22.68
C GLU A 11 -27.02 -45.67 23.26
N GLN A 12 -26.07 -45.32 22.39
CA GLN A 12 -24.88 -44.55 22.77
C GLN A 12 -25.27 -43.11 23.13
N ARG A 13 -25.46 -42.84 24.42
CA ARG A 13 -25.57 -41.47 24.92
C ARG A 13 -24.21 -40.78 24.78
N PRO A 14 -24.10 -39.65 24.05
CA PRO A 14 -22.83 -38.96 23.91
C PRO A 14 -22.33 -38.55 25.30
N SER A 15 -21.10 -38.95 25.62
CA SER A 15 -20.46 -38.61 26.89
C SER A 15 -20.37 -37.07 26.99
N ARG A 16 -20.67 -36.53 28.18
CA ARG A 16 -20.62 -35.07 28.45
C ARG A 16 -19.28 -34.43 28.02
N GLY A 17 -18.19 -35.21 28.02
CA GLY A 17 -16.88 -34.79 27.54
C GLY A 17 -16.81 -34.55 26.03
N LEU A 18 -17.52 -35.34 25.21
CA LEU A 18 -17.54 -35.17 23.75
C LEU A 18 -18.25 -33.88 23.36
N LEU A 19 -19.38 -33.57 24.00
CA LEU A 19 -20.13 -32.31 23.80
C LEU A 19 -19.29 -31.09 24.19
N SER A 20 -18.57 -31.16 25.31
CA SER A 20 -17.70 -30.07 25.76
C SER A 20 -16.52 -29.84 24.82
N ALA A 21 -15.91 -30.92 24.30
CA ALA A 21 -14.82 -30.81 23.33
C ALA A 21 -15.29 -30.21 22.00
N VAL A 22 -16.49 -30.58 21.52
CA VAL A 22 -17.09 -30.00 20.31
C VAL A 22 -17.39 -28.51 20.47
N LEU A 23 -17.95 -28.11 21.61
CA LEU A 23 -18.21 -26.70 21.93
C LEU A 23 -16.92 -25.87 21.99
N LEU A 24 -15.85 -26.43 22.59
CA LEU A 24 -14.57 -25.75 22.71
C LEU A 24 -13.86 -25.64 21.35
N LEU A 25 -13.96 -26.67 20.50
CA LEU A 25 -13.48 -26.62 19.12
C LEU A 25 -14.25 -25.57 18.29
N LEU A 26 -15.58 -25.52 18.41
CA LEU A 26 -16.42 -24.52 17.74
C LEU A 26 -16.08 -23.09 18.21
N PHE A 27 -15.79 -22.91 19.50
CA PHE A 27 -15.37 -21.62 20.04
C PHE A 27 -14.00 -21.19 19.48
N VAL A 28 -13.01 -22.09 19.44
CA VAL A 28 -11.69 -21.80 18.86
C VAL A 28 -11.79 -21.46 17.37
N LEU A 29 -12.62 -22.20 16.62
CA LEU A 29 -12.90 -21.92 15.21
C LEU A 29 -13.58 -20.55 15.04
N ALA A 30 -14.56 -20.22 15.89
CA ALA A 30 -15.26 -18.94 15.83
C ALA A 30 -14.35 -17.73 16.14
N VAL A 31 -13.41 -17.86 17.08
CA VAL A 31 -12.48 -16.77 17.43
C VAL A 31 -11.37 -16.60 16.39
N SER A 32 -10.99 -17.66 15.68
CA SER A 32 -9.98 -17.60 14.60
C SER A 32 -10.44 -16.85 13.33
N ALA A 33 -11.74 -16.59 13.18
CA ALA A 33 -12.31 -15.90 12.01
C ALA A 33 -12.32 -14.37 12.11
N CYS A 34 -11.98 -13.79 13.27
CA CYS A 34 -11.95 -12.34 13.46
C CYS A 34 -10.63 -11.74 12.92
N THR A 35 -10.56 -11.48 11.61
CA THR A 35 -9.48 -10.68 11.02
C THR A 35 -9.73 -9.20 11.29
N VAL A 36 -9.05 -8.61 12.28
CA VAL A 36 -9.12 -7.16 12.53
C VAL A 36 -8.28 -6.46 11.45
N ARG A 37 -8.95 -5.70 10.57
CA ARG A 37 -8.27 -4.84 9.60
C ARG A 37 -7.97 -3.49 10.24
N VAL A 38 -6.71 -3.08 10.19
CA VAL A 38 -6.25 -1.78 10.67
C VAL A 38 -5.63 -1.06 9.48
N GLY A 39 -6.21 0.06 9.04
CA GLY A 39 -5.79 0.80 7.85
C GLY A 39 -6.83 0.84 6.72
N PRO A 40 -6.64 1.67 5.67
CA PRO A 40 -7.41 1.57 4.44
C PRO A 40 -7.26 0.21 3.77
N ASP A 41 -8.33 -0.21 3.10
CA ASP A 41 -8.38 -1.46 2.35
C ASP A 41 -7.34 -1.46 1.21
N TYR A 42 -6.68 -2.61 1.02
CA TYR A 42 -5.79 -2.83 -0.11
C TYR A 42 -6.51 -2.55 -1.43
N ASP A 43 -5.87 -1.77 -2.30
CA ASP A 43 -6.39 -1.43 -3.63
C ASP A 43 -5.34 -1.75 -4.71
N ALA A 44 -5.60 -2.81 -5.48
CA ALA A 44 -4.71 -3.23 -6.57
C ALA A 44 -4.60 -2.18 -7.69
N ALA A 45 -5.65 -1.39 -7.94
CA ALA A 45 -5.61 -0.34 -8.95
C ALA A 45 -4.73 0.83 -8.48
N LEU A 46 -4.70 1.09 -7.17
CA LEU A 46 -3.80 2.07 -6.58
C LEU A 46 -2.34 1.62 -6.70
N VAL A 47 -2.03 0.35 -6.37
CA VAL A 47 -0.67 -0.21 -6.56
C VAL A 47 -0.21 -0.08 -8.01
N GLN A 48 -1.05 -0.44 -8.97
CA GLN A 48 -0.71 -0.28 -10.39
C GLN A 48 -0.48 1.19 -10.78
N SER A 49 -1.24 2.11 -10.17
CA SER A 49 -1.05 3.55 -10.38
C SER A 49 0.29 4.03 -9.82
N PHE A 50 0.71 3.52 -8.66
CA PHE A 50 2.05 3.76 -8.09
C PHE A 50 3.16 3.23 -8.99
N GLU A 51 3.02 2.03 -9.54
CA GLU A 51 3.99 1.43 -10.44
C GLU A 51 4.12 2.23 -11.73
N LYS A 52 2.99 2.63 -12.32
CA LYS A 52 2.96 3.45 -13.54
C LYS A 52 3.57 4.84 -13.33
N ALA A 53 3.28 5.50 -12.21
CA ALA A 53 3.89 6.80 -11.89
C ALA A 53 5.41 6.67 -11.68
N ASN A 54 5.87 5.58 -11.05
CA ASN A 54 7.28 5.28 -10.90
C ASN A 54 7.97 4.99 -12.23
N GLU A 55 7.33 4.25 -13.14
CA GLU A 55 7.86 4.04 -14.49
C GLU A 55 8.09 5.38 -15.20
N GLN A 56 7.11 6.29 -15.16
CA GLN A 56 7.24 7.62 -15.74
C GLN A 56 8.37 8.44 -15.11
N ALA A 57 8.51 8.39 -13.78
CA ALA A 57 9.60 9.03 -13.06
C ALA A 57 10.97 8.48 -13.48
N MET A 58 11.11 7.15 -13.55
CA MET A 58 12.35 6.50 -13.98
C MET A 58 12.71 6.84 -15.42
N VAL A 59 11.73 6.91 -16.31
CA VAL A 59 11.94 7.38 -17.69
C VAL A 59 12.41 8.82 -17.72
N LEU A 60 11.83 9.71 -16.90
CA LEU A 60 12.28 11.10 -16.79
C LEU A 60 13.72 11.17 -16.27
N PHE A 61 14.06 10.45 -15.20
CA PHE A 61 15.42 10.41 -14.67
C PHE A 61 16.41 9.88 -15.70
N ALA A 62 16.07 8.82 -16.44
CA ALA A 62 16.91 8.30 -17.51
C ALA A 62 17.15 9.34 -18.63
N LYS A 63 16.13 10.16 -18.97
CA LYS A 63 16.28 11.23 -19.97
C LYS A 63 17.20 12.36 -19.52
N VAL A 64 17.30 12.60 -18.22
CA VAL A 64 18.08 13.72 -17.66
C VAL A 64 19.37 13.29 -16.96
N ASP A 65 19.69 11.99 -16.92
CA ASP A 65 20.76 11.40 -16.10
C ASP A 65 22.14 12.04 -16.33
N GLY A 66 22.46 12.36 -17.60
CA GLY A 66 23.71 13.03 -17.98
C GLY A 66 23.74 14.55 -17.72
N GLY A 67 22.69 15.10 -17.12
CA GLY A 67 22.43 16.53 -17.07
C GLY A 67 21.73 17.04 -18.34
N THR A 68 21.35 18.31 -18.31
CA THR A 68 20.56 18.97 -19.37
C THR A 68 20.99 20.42 -19.56
N SER A 69 20.49 21.06 -20.62
CA SER A 69 20.66 22.50 -20.85
C SER A 69 19.30 23.19 -20.88
N ARG A 70 19.20 24.46 -20.47
CA ARG A 70 17.89 25.16 -20.61
C ARG A 70 17.38 25.16 -22.06
N ASN A 71 18.29 25.12 -23.03
CA ASN A 71 17.97 25.28 -24.45
C ASN A 71 17.22 24.06 -25.03
N ASP A 72 17.36 22.89 -24.42
CA ASP A 72 16.65 21.67 -24.84
C ASP A 72 15.47 21.32 -23.93
N PHE A 73 15.11 22.19 -22.97
CA PHE A 73 14.00 21.99 -22.03
C PHE A 73 12.68 21.61 -22.69
N LYS A 74 12.37 22.21 -23.84
CA LYS A 74 11.12 21.95 -24.54
C LYS A 74 10.92 20.47 -24.89
N ALA A 75 11.99 19.71 -25.11
CA ALA A 75 11.93 18.28 -25.44
C ALA A 75 11.49 17.39 -24.26
N ARG A 76 11.53 17.90 -23.02
CA ARG A 76 11.19 17.15 -21.80
C ARG A 76 10.09 17.77 -20.96
N GLU A 77 9.58 18.95 -21.35
CA GLU A 77 8.49 19.63 -20.65
C GLU A 77 7.28 18.71 -20.44
N ASP A 78 6.87 17.96 -21.46
CA ASP A 78 5.75 17.02 -21.38
C ASP A 78 6.04 15.84 -20.44
N SER A 79 7.31 15.42 -20.34
CA SER A 79 7.70 14.36 -19.40
C SER A 79 7.56 14.82 -17.95
N TYR A 80 7.95 16.07 -17.64
CA TYR A 80 7.68 16.65 -16.33
C TYR A 80 6.18 16.78 -16.06
N ALA A 81 5.41 17.30 -17.02
CA ALA A 81 3.97 17.46 -16.85
C ALA A 81 3.27 16.12 -16.57
N GLY A 82 3.68 15.06 -17.28
CA GLY A 82 3.18 13.70 -17.06
C GLY A 82 3.47 13.19 -15.65
N VAL A 83 4.73 13.28 -15.20
CA VAL A 83 5.13 12.80 -13.86
C VAL A 83 4.44 13.60 -12.76
N ILE A 84 4.43 14.93 -12.85
CA ILE A 84 3.77 15.82 -11.87
C ILE A 84 2.27 15.49 -11.81
N GLY A 85 1.62 15.31 -12.96
CA GLY A 85 0.21 14.94 -13.04
C GLY A 85 -0.08 13.57 -12.44
N ALA A 86 0.77 12.57 -12.69
CA ALA A 86 0.62 11.22 -12.16
C ALA A 86 0.70 11.20 -10.63
N PHE A 87 1.68 11.86 -10.03
CA PHE A 87 1.78 11.96 -8.56
C PHE A 87 0.67 12.84 -7.95
N GLY A 88 0.22 13.88 -8.65
CA GLY A 88 -0.95 14.66 -8.24
C GLY A 88 -2.24 13.84 -8.22
N ALA A 89 -2.44 12.97 -9.22
CA ALA A 89 -3.58 12.07 -9.27
C ALA A 89 -3.51 10.99 -8.18
N LEU A 90 -2.32 10.41 -7.96
CA LEU A 90 -2.10 9.44 -6.87
C LEU A 90 -2.40 10.06 -5.50
N LYS A 91 -1.91 11.27 -5.25
CA LYS A 91 -2.19 12.01 -4.02
C LYS A 91 -3.70 12.10 -3.80
N LEU A 92 -4.45 12.59 -4.79
CA LEU A 92 -5.90 12.74 -4.67
C LEU A 92 -6.59 11.39 -4.42
N ALA A 93 -6.17 10.33 -5.12
CA ALA A 93 -6.70 8.99 -4.91
C ALA A 93 -6.47 8.52 -3.47
N THR A 94 -5.26 8.71 -2.92
CA THR A 94 -4.95 8.33 -1.53
C THR A 94 -5.75 9.10 -0.49
N GLU A 95 -6.00 10.40 -0.71
CA GLU A 95 -6.77 11.25 0.22
C GLU A 95 -8.26 10.87 0.29
N THR A 96 -8.81 10.30 -0.79
CA THR A 96 -10.23 9.92 -0.84
C THR A 96 -10.56 8.57 -0.21
N ARG A 97 -9.57 7.87 0.36
CA ARG A 97 -9.77 6.52 0.88
C ARG A 97 -10.53 6.51 2.20
N VAL A 98 -11.32 5.47 2.39
CA VAL A 98 -11.99 5.20 3.66
C VAL A 98 -10.95 4.67 4.66
N HIS A 99 -10.81 5.36 5.78
CA HIS A 99 -9.93 4.93 6.86
C HIS A 99 -10.73 4.21 7.94
N HIS A 100 -10.32 3.00 8.27
CA HIS A 100 -10.88 2.23 9.38
C HIS A 100 -10.02 2.49 10.63
N PRO A 101 -10.54 3.24 11.62
CA PRO A 101 -9.78 3.51 12.84
C PRO A 101 -9.55 2.19 13.60
N PRO A 102 -8.38 2.02 14.26
CA PRO A 102 -8.17 0.88 15.12
C PRO A 102 -9.23 0.86 16.22
N PRO A 103 -9.65 -0.33 16.68
CA PRO A 103 -10.61 -0.42 17.78
C PRO A 103 -9.99 0.18 19.05
N ALA A 104 -10.81 0.83 19.89
CA ALA A 104 -10.33 1.65 21.03
C ALA A 104 -9.46 0.89 22.06
N TRP A 105 -9.53 -0.44 22.08
CA TRP A 105 -8.74 -1.30 22.97
C TRP A 105 -7.35 -1.65 22.41
N LEU A 106 -7.10 -1.41 21.11
CA LEU A 106 -5.81 -1.66 20.47
C LEU A 106 -4.92 -0.42 20.60
N LYS A 107 -3.95 -0.46 21.52
CA LYS A 107 -2.87 0.52 21.53
C LYS A 107 -1.95 0.23 20.34
N PRO A 108 -1.70 1.17 19.42
CA PRO A 108 -0.80 0.94 18.30
C PRO A 108 0.60 0.63 18.85
N ALA A 109 1.13 -0.55 18.50
CA ALA A 109 2.52 -0.89 18.73
C ALA A 109 3.35 -0.32 17.57
N GLY A 110 3.95 0.86 17.78
CA GLY A 110 4.70 1.61 16.77
C GLY A 110 4.08 2.97 16.47
N ALA A 111 4.80 3.80 15.71
CA ALA A 111 4.25 5.07 15.19
C ALA A 111 2.89 4.76 14.56
N ALA A 112 1.85 5.46 15.01
CA ALA A 112 0.52 5.34 14.41
C ALA A 112 0.71 5.37 12.88
N LEU A 113 0.15 4.37 12.19
CA LEU A 113 0.07 4.39 10.75
C LEU A 113 -0.86 5.55 10.40
N ASP A 114 -0.27 6.74 10.30
CA ASP A 114 -0.97 7.95 9.95
C ASP A 114 -1.18 7.93 8.43
N PRO A 115 -2.42 7.73 7.97
CA PRO A 115 -2.71 7.66 6.54
C PRO A 115 -2.41 8.96 5.80
N SER A 116 -2.30 10.09 6.52
CA SER A 116 -1.93 11.37 5.92
C SER A 116 -0.46 11.41 5.48
N LEU A 117 0.39 10.52 6.02
CA LEU A 117 1.79 10.44 5.61
C LEU A 117 1.95 10.04 4.15
N ASP A 118 1.04 9.26 3.59
CA ASP A 118 1.15 8.82 2.20
C ASP A 118 0.80 9.95 1.23
N SER A 119 -0.29 10.68 1.49
CA SER A 119 -0.66 11.84 0.68
C SER A 119 0.34 13.01 0.84
N GLU A 120 0.91 13.20 2.03
CA GLU A 120 1.98 14.16 2.28
C GLU A 120 3.25 13.80 1.50
N ARG A 121 3.66 12.54 1.52
CA ARG A 121 4.82 12.06 0.73
C ARG A 121 4.59 12.20 -0.76
N LEU A 122 3.40 11.86 -1.26
CA LEU A 122 3.04 12.05 -2.66
C LEU A 122 3.04 13.55 -3.05
N ALA A 123 2.57 14.41 -2.16
CA ALA A 123 2.68 15.86 -2.35
C ALA A 123 4.14 16.33 -2.39
N ALA A 124 5.00 15.79 -1.52
CA ALA A 124 6.43 16.08 -1.50
C ALA A 124 7.11 15.63 -2.81
N ILE A 125 6.76 14.46 -3.34
CA ILE A 125 7.23 13.98 -4.65
C ILE A 125 6.81 14.94 -5.76
N GLY A 126 5.52 15.33 -5.80
CA GLY A 126 5.02 16.28 -6.80
C GLY A 126 5.73 17.63 -6.74
N TYR A 127 6.01 18.13 -5.53
CA TYR A 127 6.78 19.35 -5.31
C TYR A 127 8.23 19.20 -5.77
N ALA A 128 8.89 18.07 -5.48
CA ALA A 128 10.25 17.80 -5.91
C ALA A 128 10.39 17.83 -7.44
N PHE A 129 9.47 17.18 -8.17
CA PHE A 129 9.46 17.22 -9.64
C PHE A 129 9.14 18.60 -10.21
N LYS A 130 8.26 19.37 -9.55
CA LYS A 130 8.01 20.75 -9.95
C LYS A 130 9.25 21.62 -9.78
N ARG A 131 9.93 21.52 -8.64
CA ARG A 131 11.20 22.24 -8.39
C ARG A 131 12.27 21.85 -9.40
N MET A 132 12.38 20.56 -9.71
CA MET A 132 13.31 20.04 -10.72
C MET A 132 12.98 20.60 -12.11
N LYS A 133 11.69 20.61 -12.51
CA LYS A 133 11.22 21.24 -13.76
C LYS A 133 11.60 22.71 -13.82
N ASP A 134 11.36 23.46 -12.76
CA ASP A 134 11.58 24.91 -12.72
C ASP A 134 13.08 25.24 -12.84
N GLU A 135 13.94 24.48 -12.14
CA GLU A 135 15.40 24.60 -12.24
C GLU A 135 15.89 24.27 -13.66
N ASP A 136 15.41 23.17 -14.22
CA ASP A 136 15.76 22.71 -15.55
C ASP A 136 15.35 23.70 -16.66
N ALA A 137 14.17 24.31 -16.51
CA ALA A 137 13.69 25.35 -17.41
C ALA A 137 14.54 26.63 -17.32
N ALA A 138 15.00 27.00 -16.12
CA ALA A 138 15.78 28.21 -15.91
C ALA A 138 17.24 28.05 -16.33
N HIS A 139 17.86 26.92 -15.98
CA HIS A 139 19.31 26.74 -15.98
C HIS A 139 19.77 25.43 -16.63
N GLY A 140 18.88 24.46 -16.82
CA GLY A 140 19.26 23.06 -17.03
C GLY A 140 19.64 22.39 -15.71
N LEU A 141 20.02 21.13 -15.76
CA LEU A 141 20.38 20.33 -14.59
C LEU A 141 21.79 19.79 -14.74
N SER A 142 22.56 19.80 -13.65
CA SER A 142 23.80 19.02 -13.58
C SER A 142 23.48 17.55 -13.30
N ALA A 143 24.32 16.63 -13.80
CA ALA A 143 24.19 15.21 -13.50
C ALA A 143 24.19 14.92 -11.98
N SER A 144 25.00 15.65 -11.21
CA SER A 144 25.01 15.53 -9.74
C SER A 144 23.70 15.95 -9.08
N ARG A 145 23.04 16.98 -9.61
CA ARG A 145 21.74 17.42 -9.11
C ARG A 145 20.66 16.39 -9.43
N VAL A 146 20.67 15.84 -10.64
CA VAL A 146 19.75 14.77 -11.06
C VAL A 146 19.91 13.54 -10.17
N ALA A 147 21.15 13.13 -9.87
CA ALA A 147 21.42 12.01 -8.97
C ALA A 147 20.88 12.25 -7.55
N LEU A 148 21.01 13.47 -7.03
CA LEU A 148 20.44 13.84 -5.72
C LEU A 148 18.91 13.82 -5.73
N ASP A 149 18.29 14.49 -6.70
CA ASP A 149 16.83 14.53 -6.81
C ASP A 149 16.25 13.10 -6.99
N ARG A 150 16.98 12.21 -7.68
CA ARG A 150 16.61 10.79 -7.80
C ARG A 150 16.68 10.06 -6.45
N ALA A 151 17.74 10.25 -5.68
CA ALA A 151 17.87 9.61 -4.37
C ALA A 151 16.77 10.07 -3.39
N ASP A 152 16.46 11.36 -3.39
CA ASP A 152 15.36 11.92 -2.59
C ASP A 152 14.01 11.34 -3.02
N TYR A 153 13.78 11.27 -4.33
CA TYR A 153 12.59 10.65 -4.91
C TYR A 153 12.44 9.18 -4.48
N GLU A 154 13.49 8.36 -4.65
CA GLU A 154 13.46 6.93 -4.32
C GLU A 154 13.13 6.73 -2.83
N SER A 155 13.70 7.55 -1.93
CA SER A 155 13.37 7.53 -0.51
C SER A 155 11.89 7.83 -0.24
N LEU A 156 11.36 8.92 -0.82
CA LEU A 156 9.95 9.30 -0.66
C LEU A 156 9.00 8.25 -1.24
N TYR A 157 9.32 7.72 -2.42
CA TYR A 157 8.51 6.70 -3.09
C TYR A 157 8.46 5.40 -2.28
N HIS A 158 9.62 4.92 -1.81
CA HIS A 158 9.70 3.73 -0.95
C HIS A 158 8.81 3.89 0.27
N GLN A 159 8.84 5.06 0.91
CA GLN A 159 8.00 5.31 2.07
C GLN A 159 6.51 5.35 1.72
N ALA A 160 6.13 5.98 0.59
CA ALA A 160 4.73 6.11 0.17
C ALA A 160 4.10 4.76 -0.23
N ILE A 161 4.82 3.89 -0.95
CA ILE A 161 4.27 2.58 -1.38
C ILE A 161 4.25 1.53 -0.26
N THR A 162 5.02 1.74 0.81
CA THR A 162 5.13 0.75 1.90
C THR A 162 3.78 0.48 2.57
N TYR A 163 2.84 1.43 2.55
CA TYR A 163 1.49 1.22 3.06
C TYR A 163 0.74 0.16 2.25
N GLU A 164 0.69 0.33 0.93
CA GLU A 164 -0.04 -0.57 0.02
C GLU A 164 0.51 -1.99 0.02
N LYS A 165 1.82 -2.15 0.26
CA LYS A 165 2.44 -3.48 0.32
C LYS A 165 2.24 -4.19 1.66
N ARG A 166 1.95 -3.46 2.73
CA ARG A 166 1.70 -4.05 4.07
C ARG A 166 0.25 -4.45 4.32
N SER A 167 -0.68 -3.99 3.49
CA SER A 167 -2.11 -4.33 3.58
C SER A 167 -2.50 -5.62 2.83
N GLN A 168 -1.54 -6.27 2.14
CA GLN A 168 -1.67 -7.62 1.57
C GLN A 168 -1.51 -8.70 2.64
#